data_AF-A0A603BAL9-F1
#
_entry.id   AF-A0A603BAL9-F1
#
_cell.length_a   1.000
_cell.length_b   1.000
_cell.length_c   1.000
_cell.angle_alpha   90.00
_cell.angle_beta   90.00
_cell.angle_gamma   90.00
#
_symmetry.space_group_name_H-M   'P 1'
#
loop_
_entity.id
_entity.type
_entity.pdbx_description
1 polymer ?
#
loop_
_entity_poly.entity_id
_entity_poly.type
_entity_poly.pdbx_seq_one_letter_code
_entity_poly.pdbx_strand_id
1 'polypeptide(L)'
;MTSKDSNVSSVPELTDFEVSYSLLTNEVYLSTSFTDNMDCIPNWPLQEFPDQLICISRAKAVALIEELQKAINYMDAGIDRSPGSLLQ
;
A
#
# COMPACT_ATOMS: atom_id res chain seq x y z
N MET A 1 28.53 9.97 18.69
CA MET A 1 28.12 9.66 17.30
C MET A 1 26.61 9.56 17.30
N THR A 2 25.92 10.59 16.82
CA THR A 2 24.47 10.54 16.61
C THR A 2 24.22 9.64 15.40
N SER A 3 23.78 8.41 15.63
CA SER A 3 23.24 7.58 14.56
C SER A 3 22.10 8.36 13.93
N LYS A 4 22.31 8.77 12.68
CA LYS A 4 21.24 9.22 11.80
C LYS A 4 20.32 8.00 11.72
N ASP A 5 19.17 8.03 12.38
CA ASP A 5 18.19 6.96 12.27
C ASP A 5 17.91 6.80 10.78
N SER A 6 18.42 5.70 10.21
CA SER A 6 18.14 5.35 8.83
C SER A 6 16.63 5.24 8.74
N ASN A 7 16.00 6.07 7.92
CA ASN A 7 14.55 6.13 7.67
C ASN A 7 14.04 4.88 6.92
N VAL A 8 14.76 3.78 7.03
CA VAL A 8 14.60 2.55 6.30
C VAL A 8 14.10 1.52 7.30
N SER A 9 12.86 1.09 7.12
CA SER A 9 12.18 0.09 7.94
C SER A 9 11.48 -0.91 7.04
N SER A 10 11.35 -2.16 7.50
CA SER A 10 10.53 -3.17 6.86
C SER A 10 9.06 -2.74 6.84
N VAL A 11 8.44 -2.76 5.67
CA VAL A 11 7.04 -2.41 5.39
C VAL A 11 6.49 -3.45 4.41
N PRO A 12 5.21 -3.86 4.55
CA PRO A 12 4.60 -4.78 3.61
C PRO A 12 4.53 -4.17 2.21
N GLU A 13 5.25 -4.75 1.26
CA GLU A 13 5.12 -4.48 -0.16
C GLU A 13 4.09 -5.43 -0.76
N LEU A 14 3.06 -4.87 -1.40
CA LEU A 14 2.02 -5.66 -2.06
C LEU A 14 2.60 -6.36 -3.29
N THR A 15 2.58 -7.70 -3.31
CA THR A 15 3.14 -8.51 -4.40
C THR A 15 2.08 -9.15 -5.28
N ASP A 16 0.93 -9.49 -4.70
CA ASP A 16 -0.19 -10.06 -5.43
C ASP A 16 -1.53 -9.63 -4.82
N PHE A 17 -2.57 -9.64 -5.63
CA PHE A 17 -3.93 -9.42 -5.16
C PHE A 17 -4.99 -10.06 -6.05
N GLU A 18 -6.08 -10.52 -5.43
CA GLU A 18 -7.27 -11.04 -6.10
C GLU A 18 -8.50 -10.26 -5.66
N VAL A 19 -9.42 -9.99 -6.61
CA VAL A 19 -10.64 -9.23 -6.36
C VAL A 19 -11.87 -10.09 -6.64
N SER A 20 -12.77 -10.15 -5.66
CA SER A 20 -14.14 -10.68 -5.83
C SER A 20 -15.18 -9.67 -5.34
N TYR A 21 -16.46 -9.93 -5.59
CA TYR A 21 -17.53 -9.00 -5.24
C TYR A 21 -18.83 -9.69 -4.84
N SER A 22 -19.65 -8.98 -4.07
CA SER A 22 -21.00 -9.38 -3.69
C SER A 22 -22.00 -8.29 -4.07
N LEU A 23 -22.92 -8.60 -4.99
CA LEU A 23 -24.02 -7.69 -5.34
C LEU A 23 -25.05 -7.56 -4.22
N LEU A 24 -25.20 -8.61 -3.40
CA LEU A 24 -26.17 -8.64 -2.31
C LEU A 24 -25.80 -7.65 -1.20
N THR A 25 -24.52 -7.63 -0.83
CA THR A 25 -24.00 -6.73 0.21
C THR A 25 -23.41 -5.44 -0.36
N ASN A 26 -23.28 -5.35 -1.69
CA ASN A 26 -22.70 -4.22 -2.40
C ASN A 26 -21.24 -3.93 -1.96
N GLU A 27 -20.45 -5.00 -1.88
CA GLU A 27 -19.09 -5.02 -1.36
C GLU A 27 -18.12 -5.65 -2.37
N VAL A 28 -16.85 -5.26 -2.26
CA VAL A 28 -15.70 -5.82 -2.95
C VAL A 28 -14.81 -6.47 -1.90
N TYR A 29 -14.33 -7.69 -2.17
CA TYR A 29 -13.35 -8.36 -1.33
C TYR A 29 -12.01 -8.39 -2.06
N LEU A 30 -10.97 -7.94 -1.37
CA LEU A 30 -9.60 -7.90 -1.85
C LEU A 30 -8.77 -8.87 -1.03
N SER A 31 -8.28 -9.93 -1.66
CA SER A 31 -7.22 -10.78 -1.10
C SER A 31 -5.88 -10.18 -1.50
N THR A 32 -4.94 -10.06 -0.56
CA THR A 32 -3.63 -9.43 -0.79
C THR A 32 -2.53 -10.27 -0.20
N SER A 33 -1.40 -10.32 -0.91
CA SER A 33 -0.16 -10.94 -0.44
C SER A 33 0.97 -9.93 -0.40
N PHE A 34 1.87 -10.12 0.56
CA PHE A 34 2.93 -9.16 0.85
C PHE A 34 4.29 -9.83 0.98
N THR A 35 5.33 -9.08 0.64
CA THR A 35 6.71 -9.37 1.04
C THR A 35 7.27 -8.21 1.84
N ASP A 36 8.40 -8.42 2.51
CA ASP A 36 9.16 -7.31 3.08
C ASP A 36 9.78 -6.49 1.95
N ASN A 37 9.52 -5.18 1.89
CA ASN A 37 10.14 -4.28 0.90
C ASN A 37 11.67 -4.26 1.01
N MET A 38 12.22 -4.76 2.11
CA MET A 38 13.65 -4.87 2.37
C MET A 38 14.23 -6.27 2.06
N ASP A 39 13.42 -7.23 1.59
CA ASP A 39 13.85 -8.63 1.34
C ASP A 39 15.03 -8.75 0.36
N CYS A 40 15.17 -7.79 -0.57
CA CYS A 40 16.27 -7.78 -1.52
C CYS A 40 17.62 -7.29 -0.93
N ILE A 41 17.67 -6.82 0.32
CA ILE A 41 18.88 -6.24 0.92
C ILE A 41 19.66 -7.32 1.69
N PRO A 42 20.94 -7.57 1.31
CA PRO A 42 21.75 -8.59 1.98
C PRO A 42 21.89 -8.35 3.48
N ASN A 43 21.65 -9.39 4.27
CA ASN A 43 21.72 -9.39 5.74
C ASN A 43 20.68 -8.49 6.44
N TRP A 44 19.65 -8.02 5.73
CA TRP A 44 18.52 -7.37 6.38
C TRP A 44 17.68 -8.41 7.15
N PRO A 45 17.25 -8.12 8.40
CA PRO A 45 16.34 -8.99 9.12
C PRO A 45 15.00 -9.05 8.38
N LEU A 46 14.63 -10.23 7.90
CA LEU A 46 13.35 -10.42 7.20
C LEU A 46 12.19 -10.35 8.18
N GLN A 47 11.20 -9.52 7.86
CA GLN A 47 9.94 -9.47 8.56
C GLN A 47 8.84 -10.14 7.73
N GLU A 48 8.16 -11.13 8.32
CA GLU A 48 6.99 -11.72 7.68
C GLU A 48 5.77 -10.80 7.80
N PHE A 49 5.09 -10.61 6.68
CA PHE A 49 3.82 -9.89 6.61
C PHE A 49 2.73 -10.86 6.14
N PRO A 50 1.71 -11.13 6.96
CA PRO A 50 0.68 -12.11 6.60
C PRO A 50 -0.24 -11.57 5.50
N ASP A 51 -0.71 -12.48 4.66
CA ASP A 51 -1.77 -12.21 3.68
C ASP A 51 -3.01 -11.65 4.37
N GLN A 52 -3.72 -10.75 3.69
CA GLN A 52 -4.92 -10.11 4.21
C GLN A 52 -6.10 -10.27 3.27
N LEU A 53 -7.27 -10.59 3.84
CA LEU A 53 -8.56 -10.49 3.17
C LEU A 53 -9.32 -9.27 3.69
N ILE A 54 -9.59 -8.33 2.79
CA ILE A 54 -10.18 -7.03 3.12
C ILE A 54 -11.56 -6.93 2.46
N CYS A 55 -12.59 -6.59 3.26
CA CYS A 55 -13.90 -6.20 2.75
C CYS A 55 -13.97 -4.69 2.57
N ILE A 56 -14.40 -4.24 1.39
CA ILE A 56 -14.48 -2.83 1.01
C ILE A 56 -15.89 -2.57 0.48
N SER A 57 -16.61 -1.61 1.06
CA SER A 57 -17.89 -1.20 0.48
C SER A 57 -17.68 -0.62 -0.93
N ARG A 58 -18.65 -0.77 -1.83
CA ARG A 58 -18.53 -0.26 -3.21
C ARG A 58 -18.10 1.22 -3.26
N ALA A 59 -18.64 2.06 -2.37
CA ALA A 59 -18.28 3.48 -2.31
C ALA A 59 -16.81 3.70 -1.95
N LYS A 60 -16.27 2.92 -1.00
CA LYS A 60 -14.85 3.00 -0.62
C LYS A 60 -13.94 2.42 -1.70
N ALA A 61 -14.38 1.39 -2.42
CA ALA A 61 -13.63 0.84 -3.55
C ALA A 61 -13.48 1.87 -4.68
N VAL A 62 -14.55 2.61 -5.01
CA VAL A 62 -14.48 3.71 -6.00
C VAL A 62 -13.51 4.79 -5.56
N ALA A 63 -13.62 5.27 -4.32
CA ALA A 63 -12.72 6.29 -3.78
C ALA A 63 -11.25 5.83 -3.74
N LEU A 64 -11.01 4.55 -3.47
CA LEU A 64 -9.68 3.95 -3.49
C LEU A 64 -9.08 4.00 -4.91
N ILE A 65 -9.84 3.61 -5.93
CA ILE A 65 -9.39 3.68 -7.33
C ILE A 65 -9.04 5.12 -7.72
N GLU A 66 -9.87 6.09 -7.33
CA GLU A 66 -9.64 7.51 -7.63
C GLU A 66 -8.33 8.03 -6.99
N GLU A 67 -8.08 7.73 -5.72
CA GLU A 67 -6.85 8.17 -5.05
C GLU A 67 -5.60 7.43 -5.55
N LEU A 68 -5.70 6.14 -5.90
CA LEU A 68 -4.61 5.40 -6.54
C LEU A 68 -4.26 6.01 -7.90
N GLN A 69 -5.26 6.27 -8.75
CA GLN A 69 -5.03 6.91 -10.05
C GLN A 69 -4.43 8.31 -9.91
N LYS A 70 -4.89 9.08 -8.93
CA LYS A 70 -4.34 10.41 -8.63
C LYS A 70 -2.88 10.34 -8.21
N ALA A 71 -2.50 9.36 -7.38
CA ALA A 71 -1.11 9.15 -6.99
C ALA A 71 -0.23 8.81 -8.20
N ILE A 72 -0.69 7.91 -9.08
CA ILE A 72 0.01 7.55 -10.33
C ILE A 72 0.22 8.79 -11.21
N ASN A 73 -0.84 9.56 -11.45
CA ASN A 73 -0.75 10.78 -12.27
C ASN A 73 0.26 11.79 -11.72
N TYR A 74 0.40 11.88 -10.39
CA TYR A 74 1.39 12.76 -9.77
C TYR A 74 2.82 12.23 -9.93
N MET A 75 3.01 10.91 -9.81
CA MET A 75 4.31 10.27 -10.09
C MET A 75 4.74 10.49 -11.54
N ASP A 76 3.83 10.28 -12.50
CA ASP A 76 4.08 10.48 -13.94
C ASP A 76 4.40 11.94 -14.27
N ALA A 77 3.79 12.88 -13.54
CA ALA A 77 4.06 14.31 -13.67
C ALA A 77 5.34 14.77 -12.94
N GLY A 78 6.03 13.88 -12.22
CA GLY A 78 7.21 14.20 -11.42
C GLY A 78 6.90 15.11 -10.23
N ILE A 79 5.66 15.11 -9.74
CA ILE A 79 5.23 15.91 -8.58
C ILE A 79 5.60 15.18 -7.30
N ASP A 80 6.59 15.70 -6.59
CA ASP A 80 6.97 15.17 -5.27
C ASP A 80 5.97 15.67 -4.20
N ARG A 81 5.22 14.74 -3.59
CA ARG A 81 4.34 15.09 -2.46
C ARG A 81 5.18 15.17 -1.20
N SER A 82 5.60 16.38 -0.83
CA SER A 82 6.23 16.61 0.48
C SER A 82 5.27 16.19 1.62
N PRO A 83 5.71 15.42 2.64
CA PRO A 83 4.87 14.86 3.72
C PRO A 83 4.02 15.86 4.53
N GLY A 84 4.33 17.16 4.46
CA GLY A 84 3.64 18.21 5.20
C GLY A 84 2.25 18.60 4.66
N SER A 85 1.83 18.08 3.51
CA SER A 85 0.60 18.53 2.83
C SER A 85 -0.67 17.72 3.17
N LEU A 86 -0.58 16.68 4.00
CA LEU A 86 -1.72 15.81 4.36
C LEU A 86 -2.36 16.13 5.72
N LEU A 87 -1.93 17.21 6.38
CA LEU A 87 -2.46 17.66 7.69
C LEU A 87 -3.20 19.01 7.65
N GLN A 88 -3.77 19.40 6.50
CA GLN A 88 -4.70 20.53 6.44
C GLN A 88 -6.07 20.11 5.90
#